data_AF-A0A3D5S7C3-F1
#
_entry.id   AF-A0A3D5S7C3-F1
#
_cell.length_a   1.000
_cell.length_b   1.000
_cell.length_c   1.000
_cell.angle_alpha   90.00
_cell.angle_beta   90.00
_cell.angle_gamma   90.00
#
_symmetry.space_group_name_H-M   'P 1'
#
loop_
_entity.id
_entity.type
_entity.pdbx_description
1 polymer ?
#
loop_
_entity_poly.entity_id
_entity_poly.type
_entity_poly.pdbx_seq_one_letter_code
_entity_poly.pdbx_strand_id
1 'polypeptide(L)'
;MEFIQSKVYLNLYLLKNPVKEPDLVYQAIQKKLIEHMNARPHTGKTLTYNSTQPSVYFYEYTKNFAFNIFQDAGTAYFLDNEEDIGGFVSEELGMYTQYRLAEIYYDTCKTDSISYCAVIDFFHEGEFVREDSIRSIISTNIDCKEGC
;
A
#
# COMPACT_ATOMS: atom_id res chain seq x y z
N MET A 1 3.42 -0.48 -16.56
CA MET A 1 3.14 -0.29 -15.14
C MET A 1 4.21 -1.00 -14.33
N GLU A 2 4.71 -0.37 -13.28
CA GLU A 2 5.76 -0.91 -12.41
C GLU A 2 5.44 -0.52 -10.96
N PHE A 3 5.51 -1.49 -10.03
CA PHE A 3 5.36 -1.22 -8.60
C PHE A 3 6.73 -0.99 -7.97
N ILE A 4 6.88 0.11 -7.26
CA ILE A 4 8.07 0.47 -6.49
C ILE A 4 7.69 0.44 -5.01
N GLN A 5 8.30 -0.46 -4.24
CA GLN A 5 8.08 -0.52 -2.79
C GLN A 5 8.88 0.58 -2.09
N SER A 6 8.28 1.22 -1.09
CA SER A 6 9.03 2.13 -0.21
C SER A 6 10.06 1.35 0.63
N LYS A 7 11.23 1.96 0.84
CA LYS A 7 12.26 1.42 1.76
C LYS A 7 11.95 1.73 3.21
N VAL A 8 11.09 2.72 3.45
CA VAL A 8 10.69 3.19 4.79
C VAL A 8 9.43 2.46 5.25
N TYR A 9 8.43 2.42 4.38
CA TYR A 9 7.12 1.84 4.63
C TYR A 9 6.96 0.56 3.79
N LEU A 10 7.23 -0.61 4.38
CA LEU A 10 7.18 -1.88 3.64
C LEU A 10 5.78 -2.23 3.10
N ASN A 11 4.75 -1.61 3.65
CA ASN A 11 3.36 -1.72 3.21
C ASN A 11 2.94 -0.63 2.21
N LEU A 12 3.86 0.18 1.69
CA LEU A 12 3.59 1.21 0.68
C LEU A 12 4.20 0.83 -0.66
N TYR A 13 3.37 0.87 -1.70
CA TYR A 13 3.76 0.69 -3.10
C TYR A 13 3.35 1.88 -3.94
N LEU A 14 4.28 2.38 -4.75
CA LEU A 14 4.01 3.40 -5.76
C LEU A 14 3.94 2.78 -7.15
N LEU A 15 2.87 3.06 -7.89
CA LEU A 15 2.65 2.57 -9.23
C LEU A 15 3.13 3.60 -10.26
N LYS A 16 4.17 3.24 -11.01
CA LYS A 16 4.70 4.05 -12.09
C LYS A 16 4.09 3.66 -13.43
N ASN A 17 3.74 4.67 -14.23
CA ASN A 17 3.15 4.51 -15.57
C ASN A 17 1.92 3.58 -15.53
N PRO A 18 0.85 3.92 -14.79
CA PRO A 18 -0.40 3.17 -14.84
C PRO A 18 -0.94 3.16 -16.27
N VAL A 19 -1.53 2.04 -16.69
CA VAL A 19 -2.29 2.01 -17.95
C VAL A 19 -3.61 2.75 -17.75
N LYS A 20 -4.18 3.25 -18.85
CA LYS A 20 -5.45 4.00 -18.81
C LYS A 20 -6.66 3.16 -18.44
N GLU A 21 -6.57 1.83 -18.59
CA GLU A 21 -7.65 0.90 -18.30
C GLU A 21 -7.69 0.58 -16.79
N PRO A 22 -8.71 1.03 -16.03
CA PRO A 22 -8.74 0.88 -14.58
C PRO A 22 -8.74 -0.57 -14.13
N ASP A 23 -9.46 -1.45 -14.83
CA ASP A 23 -9.55 -2.87 -14.46
C ASP A 23 -8.19 -3.58 -14.52
N LEU A 24 -7.31 -3.17 -15.45
CA LEU A 24 -5.94 -3.71 -15.51
C LEU A 24 -5.09 -3.21 -14.34
N VAL A 25 -5.32 -1.99 -13.86
CA VAL A 25 -4.65 -1.45 -12.66
C VAL A 25 -5.13 -2.22 -11.43
N TYR A 26 -6.43 -2.44 -11.28
CA TYR A 26 -7.01 -3.15 -10.15
C TYR A 26 -6.52 -4.61 -10.05
N GLN A 27 -6.50 -5.33 -11.18
CA GLN A 27 -5.95 -6.69 -11.24
C GLN A 27 -4.46 -6.72 -10.85
N ALA A 28 -3.68 -5.73 -11.28
CA ALA A 28 -2.27 -5.64 -10.94
C ALA A 28 -2.06 -5.37 -9.43
N ILE A 29 -2.89 -4.50 -8.83
CA ILE A 29 -2.88 -4.24 -7.38
C ILE A 29 -3.23 -5.51 -6.61
N GLN A 30 -4.28 -6.24 -6.99
CA GLN A 30 -4.67 -7.49 -6.35
C GLN A 30 -3.56 -8.53 -6.40
N LYS A 31 -2.95 -8.71 -7.57
CA LYS A 31 -1.80 -9.60 -7.73
C LYS A 31 -0.65 -9.17 -6.81
N LYS A 32 -0.36 -7.88 -6.75
CA LYS A 32 0.73 -7.36 -5.91
C LYS A 32 0.46 -7.52 -4.43
N LEU A 33 -0.80 -7.38 -4.01
CA LEU A 33 -1.22 -7.66 -2.64
C LEU A 33 -0.98 -9.12 -2.27
N ILE A 34 -1.37 -10.07 -3.12
CA ILE A 34 -1.13 -11.50 -2.87
C ILE A 34 0.37 -11.78 -2.74
N GLU A 35 1.20 -11.20 -3.61
CA GLU A 35 2.67 -11.28 -3.49
C GLU A 35 3.18 -10.70 -2.17
N HIS A 36 2.69 -9.52 -1.77
CA HIS A 36 3.04 -8.87 -0.51
C HIS A 36 2.70 -9.78 0.66
N MET A 37 1.47 -10.29 0.75
CA MET A 37 1.00 -11.13 1.84
C MET A 37 1.78 -12.44 1.99
N ASN A 38 2.26 -13.01 0.88
CA ASN A 38 3.06 -14.24 0.88
C ASN A 38 4.54 -14.01 1.23
N ALA A 39 5.05 -12.78 1.10
CA ALA A 39 6.46 -12.47 1.39
C ALA A 39 6.67 -12.18 2.88
N ARG A 40 7.61 -12.87 3.56
CA ARG A 40 8.01 -12.53 4.95
C ARG A 40 9.36 -11.79 4.97
N PRO A 41 9.60 -10.90 5.97
CA PRO A 41 8.70 -10.36 6.99
C PRO A 41 8.11 -8.98 6.62
N HIS A 42 6.86 -8.72 7.05
CA HIS A 42 6.12 -7.47 6.85
C HIS A 42 6.45 -6.35 7.87
N THR A 43 7.56 -6.48 8.60
CA THR A 43 7.92 -5.56 9.69
C THR A 43 8.54 -4.27 9.14
N GLY A 44 7.75 -3.21 9.03
CA GLY A 44 8.20 -1.86 8.62
C GLY A 44 7.56 -0.77 9.47
N LYS A 45 7.96 0.49 9.25
CA LYS A 45 7.26 1.64 9.87
C LYS A 45 5.83 1.69 9.35
N THR A 46 4.90 2.14 10.20
CA THR A 46 3.51 2.37 9.81
C THR A 46 3.29 3.84 9.48
N LEU A 47 2.41 4.12 8.52
CA LEU A 47 1.94 5.47 8.25
C LEU A 47 1.10 5.98 9.42
N THR A 48 1.07 7.29 9.60
CA THR A 48 0.52 7.93 10.80
C THR A 48 -1.00 7.94 10.82
N TYR A 49 -1.63 8.08 9.66
CA TYR A 49 -3.09 8.21 9.55
C TYR A 49 -3.86 6.87 9.64
N ASN A 50 -3.18 5.72 9.78
CA ASN A 50 -3.84 4.43 9.95
C ASN A 50 -2.96 3.41 10.71
N SER A 51 -2.68 3.69 11.99
CA SER A 51 -1.83 2.84 12.83
C SER A 51 -2.57 1.70 13.56
N THR A 52 -3.91 1.66 13.49
CA THR A 52 -4.71 0.74 14.31
C THR A 52 -5.01 -0.61 13.65
N GLN A 53 -4.88 -0.73 12.32
CA GLN A 53 -5.12 -1.97 11.58
C GLN A 53 -4.01 -2.26 10.56
N PRO A 54 -3.58 -3.52 10.39
CA PRO A 54 -2.65 -3.89 9.34
C PRO A 54 -3.20 -3.50 7.97
N SER A 55 -2.46 -2.64 7.27
CA SER A 55 -2.91 -2.06 6.03
C SER A 55 -1.81 -2.00 4.97
N VAL A 56 -2.18 -2.13 3.70
CA VAL A 56 -1.28 -1.94 2.54
C VAL A 56 -1.80 -0.79 1.69
N TYR A 57 -0.90 0.03 1.18
CA TYR A 57 -1.20 1.28 0.50
C TYR A 57 -0.63 1.28 -0.91
N PHE A 58 -1.47 1.67 -1.87
CA PHE A 58 -1.08 1.85 -3.25
C PHE A 58 -1.39 3.27 -3.70
N TYR A 59 -0.36 3.96 -4.17
CA TYR A 59 -0.45 5.32 -4.71
C TYR A 59 0.16 5.36 -6.10
N GLU A 60 -0.26 6.32 -6.93
CA GLU A 60 0.44 6.63 -8.16
C GLU A 60 1.81 7.23 -7.84
N TYR A 61 2.84 6.85 -8.59
CA TYR A 61 4.15 7.47 -8.51
C TYR A 61 4.09 8.87 -9.11
N THR A 62 4.34 9.87 -8.27
CA THR A 62 4.42 11.26 -8.68
C THR A 62 5.74 11.87 -8.24
N LYS A 63 6.36 12.60 -9.16
CA LYS A 63 7.52 13.46 -8.91
C LYS A 63 7.22 14.81 -9.51
N ASN A 64 7.19 15.86 -8.69
CA ASN A 64 7.25 17.20 -9.21
C ASN A 64 8.69 17.52 -9.63
N PHE A 65 8.86 17.90 -10.89
CA PHE A 65 10.06 18.58 -11.37
C PHE A 65 9.59 19.82 -12.15
N ALA A 66 9.97 21.03 -11.70
CA ALA A 66 10.58 22.05 -12.57
C ALA A 66 10.78 23.47 -11.98
N PHE A 67 10.15 23.91 -10.86
CA PHE A 67 10.31 25.31 -10.43
C PHE A 67 10.55 25.59 -8.94
N ASN A 68 10.45 24.60 -8.05
CA ASN A 68 10.78 24.79 -6.63
C ASN A 68 11.99 23.94 -6.26
N ILE A 69 13.06 24.62 -5.87
CA ILE A 69 14.40 24.12 -5.55
C ILE A 69 14.46 23.46 -4.16
N PHE A 70 13.29 23.22 -3.54
CA PHE A 70 13.17 22.72 -2.18
C PHE A 70 12.16 21.57 -2.21
N GLN A 71 12.71 20.35 -2.07
CA GLN A 71 12.03 19.06 -1.87
C GLN A 71 11.41 18.40 -3.11
N ASP A 72 11.68 17.09 -3.24
CA ASP A 72 11.00 16.18 -4.15
C ASP A 72 9.50 16.12 -3.78
N ALA A 73 8.72 17.11 -4.17
CA ALA A 73 7.29 17.13 -3.88
C ALA A 73 6.57 16.01 -4.66
N GLY A 74 5.66 15.30 -4.00
CA GLY A 74 4.95 14.16 -4.57
C GLY A 74 5.12 12.87 -3.79
N THR A 75 4.35 11.86 -4.15
CA THR A 75 4.33 10.55 -3.48
C THR A 75 5.69 9.85 -3.49
N ALA A 76 6.58 10.17 -4.45
CA ALA A 76 7.93 9.61 -4.51
C ALA A 76 8.80 9.97 -3.30
N TYR A 77 8.50 11.06 -2.58
CA TYR A 77 9.19 11.43 -1.33
C TYR A 77 9.22 10.26 -0.33
N PHE A 78 8.07 9.58 -0.18
CA PHE A 78 7.88 8.50 0.78
C PHE A 78 8.55 7.17 0.39
N LEU A 79 9.28 7.11 -0.73
CA LEU A 79 10.12 5.94 -1.06
C LEU A 79 11.33 5.83 -0.14
N ASP A 80 11.91 6.98 0.21
CA ASP A 80 13.17 7.07 0.93
C ASP A 80 13.07 7.93 2.22
N ASN A 81 11.92 8.60 2.46
CA ASN A 81 11.72 9.49 3.60
C ASN A 81 10.49 9.13 4.43
N GLU A 82 10.53 9.49 5.71
CA GLU A 82 9.40 9.39 6.64
C GLU A 82 8.48 10.62 6.53
N GLU A 83 7.22 10.45 6.95
CA GLU A 83 6.27 11.56 7.14
C GLU A 83 6.84 12.60 8.11
N ASP A 84 6.73 13.88 7.76
CA ASP A 84 7.12 15.00 8.61
C ASP A 84 5.86 15.68 9.16
N ILE A 85 5.55 15.37 10.41
CA ILE A 85 4.28 15.71 11.09
C ILE A 85 4.47 16.92 12.01
N GLY A 86 5.54 17.70 11.78
CA GLY A 86 5.90 18.86 12.59
C GLY A 86 6.19 20.11 11.76
N GLY A 87 6.03 21.29 12.38
CA GLY A 87 6.38 22.57 11.78
C GLY A 87 5.24 23.28 11.04
N PHE A 88 5.59 24.32 10.28
CA PHE A 88 4.63 25.15 9.52
C PHE A 88 4.16 24.48 8.21
N VAL A 89 4.88 23.44 7.76
CA VAL A 89 4.59 22.66 6.56
C VAL A 89 4.69 21.20 6.98
N SER A 90 3.62 20.44 6.79
CA SER A 90 3.60 19.00 7.11
C SER A 90 3.55 18.20 5.81
N GLU A 91 4.34 17.13 5.77
CA GLU A 91 4.48 16.25 4.62
C GLU A 91 3.96 14.86 4.99
N GLU A 92 2.66 14.67 4.83
CA GLU A 92 1.93 13.45 5.19
C GLU A 92 1.40 12.77 3.92
N LEU A 93 1.59 11.45 3.79
CA LEU A 93 1.16 10.73 2.59
C LEU A 93 -0.38 10.79 2.43
N GLY A 94 -1.09 10.83 3.56
CA GLY A 94 -2.55 10.99 3.59
C GLY A 94 -3.07 12.25 2.89
N MET A 95 -2.24 13.29 2.73
CA MET A 95 -2.62 14.51 2.00
C MET A 95 -2.64 14.33 0.47
N TYR A 96 -2.02 13.27 -0.04
CA TYR A 96 -1.93 12.97 -1.47
C TYR A 96 -3.13 12.15 -1.99
N THR A 97 -4.34 12.45 -1.51
CA THR A 97 -5.56 11.67 -1.80
C THR A 97 -5.82 11.50 -3.29
N GLN A 98 -5.56 12.54 -4.09
CA GLN A 98 -5.72 12.53 -5.55
C GLN A 98 -4.91 11.44 -6.27
N TYR A 99 -3.82 10.96 -5.65
CA TYR A 99 -2.94 9.92 -6.20
C TYR A 99 -3.15 8.57 -5.53
N ARG A 100 -4.09 8.46 -4.58
CA ARG A 100 -4.42 7.20 -3.94
C ARG A 100 -5.10 6.28 -4.95
N LEU A 101 -4.62 5.04 -5.04
CA LEU A 101 -5.16 4.02 -5.95
C LEU A 101 -5.92 2.95 -5.18
N ALA A 102 -5.36 2.47 -4.06
CA ALA A 102 -6.02 1.52 -3.19
C ALA A 102 -5.52 1.59 -1.75
N GLU A 103 -6.43 1.32 -0.82
CA GLU A 103 -6.15 1.00 0.57
C GLU A 103 -6.66 -0.41 0.86
N ILE A 104 -5.82 -1.19 1.53
CA ILE A 104 -6.13 -2.58 1.85
C ILE A 104 -6.12 -2.72 3.35
N TYR A 105 -7.19 -3.29 3.87
CA TYR A 105 -7.35 -3.63 5.28
C TYR A 105 -7.39 -5.14 5.41
N TYR A 106 -6.54 -5.74 6.24
CA TYR A 106 -6.48 -7.19 6.36
C TYR A 106 -6.34 -7.68 7.79
N ASP A 107 -6.92 -8.85 8.03
CA ASP A 107 -6.86 -9.57 9.31
C ASP A 107 -6.87 -11.08 9.05
N THR A 108 -6.58 -11.86 10.07
CA THR A 108 -6.83 -13.30 10.10
C THR A 108 -8.31 -13.59 9.81
N CYS A 109 -8.57 -14.59 8.97
CA CYS A 109 -9.94 -14.99 8.68
C CYS A 109 -10.56 -15.62 9.94
N LYS A 110 -11.80 -15.22 10.29
CA LYS A 110 -12.52 -15.70 11.49
C LYS A 110 -12.63 -17.23 11.60
N THR A 111 -12.55 -17.94 10.48
CA THR A 111 -12.69 -19.40 10.41
C THR A 111 -11.37 -20.16 10.43
N ASP A 112 -10.23 -19.50 10.17
CA ASP A 112 -8.91 -20.14 10.09
C ASP A 112 -7.79 -19.12 10.34
N SER A 113 -7.00 -19.35 11.39
CA SER A 113 -5.88 -18.49 11.80
C SER A 113 -4.67 -18.55 10.87
N ILE A 114 -4.65 -19.46 9.89
CA ILE A 114 -3.56 -19.64 8.93
C ILE A 114 -3.80 -18.79 7.65
N SER A 115 -5.02 -18.29 7.47
CA SER A 115 -5.42 -17.55 6.28
C SER A 115 -5.74 -16.08 6.59
N TYR A 116 -5.37 -15.20 5.66
CA TYR A 116 -5.73 -13.78 5.73
C TYR A 116 -6.93 -13.46 4.84
N CYS A 117 -7.76 -12.55 5.33
CA CYS A 117 -8.90 -11.98 4.66
C CYS A 117 -8.64 -10.48 4.50
N ALA A 118 -8.77 -9.97 3.27
CA ALA A 118 -8.48 -8.58 2.96
C ALA A 118 -9.67 -7.90 2.27
N VAL A 119 -9.92 -6.65 2.62
CA VAL A 119 -10.81 -5.72 1.94
C VAL A 119 -9.95 -4.72 1.19
N ILE A 120 -10.28 -4.42 -0.06
CA ILE A 120 -9.56 -3.51 -0.93
C ILE A 120 -10.51 -2.40 -1.35
N ASP A 121 -10.22 -1.18 -0.90
CA ASP A 121 -10.91 0.02 -1.34
C ASP A 121 -10.13 0.64 -2.50
N PHE A 122 -10.77 0.76 -3.65
CA PHE A 122 -10.19 1.38 -4.84
C PHE A 122 -10.63 2.84 -4.96
N PHE A 123 -9.67 3.68 -5.35
CA PHE A 123 -9.85 5.11 -5.49
C PHE A 123 -9.48 5.60 -6.90
N HIS A 124 -10.09 6.69 -7.30
CA HIS A 124 -9.74 7.42 -8.53
C HIS A 124 -9.85 8.92 -8.26
N GLU A 125 -8.76 9.65 -8.46
CA GLU A 125 -8.69 11.10 -8.21
C GLU A 125 -9.16 11.51 -6.81
N GLY A 126 -8.89 10.66 -5.80
CA GLY A 126 -9.28 10.86 -4.40
C GLY A 126 -10.66 10.34 -4.02
N GLU A 127 -11.50 10.02 -5.01
CA GLU A 127 -12.85 9.52 -4.78
C GLU A 127 -12.87 7.99 -4.67
N PHE A 128 -13.68 7.47 -3.75
CA PHE A 128 -13.93 6.04 -3.64
C PHE A 128 -14.71 5.56 -4.86
N VAL A 129 -14.22 4.51 -5.52
CA VAL A 129 -14.85 3.95 -6.72
C VAL A 129 -15.58 2.65 -6.40
N ARG A 130 -14.89 1.73 -5.73
CA ARG A 130 -15.41 0.39 -5.44
C ARG A 130 -14.63 -0.31 -4.35
N GLU A 131 -15.30 -1.27 -3.73
CA GLU A 131 -14.69 -2.24 -2.81
C GLU A 131 -14.53 -3.59 -3.51
N ASP A 132 -13.49 -4.33 -3.16
CA ASP A 132 -13.35 -5.76 -3.45
C ASP A 132 -12.86 -6.52 -2.21
N SER A 133 -13.00 -7.84 -2.22
CA SER A 133 -12.57 -8.68 -1.11
C SER A 133 -11.78 -9.89 -1.59
N ILE A 134 -10.64 -10.16 -0.95
CA ILE A 134 -9.88 -11.38 -1.15
C ILE A 134 -10.07 -12.26 0.08
N ARG A 135 -10.62 -13.46 -0.16
CA ARG A 135 -10.82 -14.48 0.87
C ARG A 135 -9.71 -15.52 0.78
N SER A 136 -9.21 -15.92 1.94
CA SER A 136 -8.29 -17.06 2.11
C SER A 136 -6.98 -16.90 1.33
N ILE A 137 -6.18 -15.91 1.72
CA ILE A 137 -4.76 -15.86 1.34
C ILE A 137 -4.03 -16.79 2.33
N ILE A 138 -3.68 -17.99 1.88
CA ILE A 138 -2.97 -18.97 2.71
C ILE A 138 -1.55 -18.47 2.93
N SER A 139 -1.14 -18.25 4.18
CA SER A 139 0.28 -18.13 4.51
C SER A 139 0.93 -19.48 4.22
N THR A 140 1.51 -19.67 3.02
CA THR A 140 2.26 -20.87 2.66
C THR A 140 3.57 -20.93 3.44
N ASN A 141 3.48 -21.27 4.73
CA ASN A 141 4.58 -21.64 5.61
C ASN A 141 4.00 -22.47 6.76
N ILE A 142 3.51 -23.66 6.44
CA ILE A 142 3.53 -24.77 7.40
C ILE A 142 4.98 -25.27 7.40
N ASP A 143 5.85 -24.58 8.12
CA ASP A 143 7.11 -25.18 8.56
C ASP A 143 6.76 -25.93 9.86
N CYS A 144 6.08 -27.08 9.72
CA CYS A 144 5.98 -28.06 10.79
C CYS A 144 7.38 -28.68 10.97
N LYS A 145 8.29 -27.92 11.57
CA LYS A 145 9.43 -28.48 12.26
C LYS A 145 9.02 -28.75 13.70
N GLU A 146 8.60 -30.01 13.88
CA GLU A 146 8.42 -30.74 15.13
C GLU A 146 7.30 -30.27 16.07
N GLY A 147 6.22 -31.07 16.09
CA GLY A 147 5.29 -31.16 17.23
C GLY A 147 3.95 -30.43 17.06
N CYS A 148 3.08 -30.94 16.19
CA CYS A 148 1.63 -30.89 16.42
C CYS A 148 1.17 -32.22 17.01
#